data_AF-A0A356T4D2-F1
#
_entry.id   AF-A0A356T4D2-F1
#
_cell.length_a   1.000
_cell.length_b   1.000
_cell.length_c   1.000
_cell.angle_alpha   90.00
_cell.angle_beta   90.00
_cell.angle_gamma   90.00
#
_symmetry.space_group_name_H-M   'P 1'
#
loop_
_entity.id
_entity.type
_entity.pdbx_description
1 polymer ?
#
loop_
_entity_poly.entity_id
_entity_poly.type
_entity_poly.pdbx_seq_one_letter_code
_entity_poly.pdbx_strand_id
1 'polypeptide(L)'
;MKLDLDEMLQKVQAGRWELRAIDWDAPGADRVRPEQREQLRDFMCDLVWIEHVGARGFAALADKAPDPRLRAIYRCFEREEEQHARAELALMRRWGMVRPGEIPDANINVRLVVAWLDRHADDIDFATLTCVIAMLEVALDGALVKFLLDEVHDPVCHAVFAHINRDEARHLAVDFHVMEQNGMRPQTRATLRMLARALHPTAALGLLVYVPLLSRMRDNLVRMGFDEERLYRAIRRFDQVGSRSPHTRNSVAYRAIRAHGRMVVRRDHPYHYFGDAMVALTRHIPPRLLGPLPAWAQALSERRA
;
A
#
# COMPACT_ATOMS: atom_id res chain seq x y z
N MET A 1 -13.92 -19.72 10.52
CA MET A 1 -14.18 -20.45 9.26
C MET A 1 -12.90 -20.42 8.47
N LYS A 2 -12.36 -21.58 8.07
CA LYS A 2 -11.11 -21.65 7.30
C LYS A 2 -11.40 -21.17 5.88
N LEU A 3 -10.66 -20.19 5.39
CA LEU A 3 -10.77 -19.70 4.01
C LEU A 3 -10.33 -20.82 3.05
N ASP A 4 -11.14 -21.09 2.03
CA ASP A 4 -10.80 -22.02 0.95
C ASP A 4 -10.06 -21.25 -0.16
N LEU A 5 -8.84 -21.68 -0.47
CA LEU A 5 -7.99 -21.00 -1.45
C LEU A 5 -8.44 -21.26 -2.89
N ASP A 6 -9.08 -22.39 -3.18
CA ASP A 6 -9.59 -22.68 -4.52
C ASP A 6 -10.84 -21.84 -4.80
N GLU A 7 -11.77 -21.76 -3.84
CA GLU A 7 -12.92 -20.86 -3.95
C GLU A 7 -12.50 -19.38 -4.01
N MET A 8 -11.50 -18.99 -3.20
CA MET A 8 -10.99 -17.62 -3.24
C MET A 8 -10.34 -17.31 -4.59
N LEU A 9 -9.53 -18.21 -5.13
CA LEU A 9 -8.93 -18.01 -6.45
C LEU A 9 -9.99 -17.84 -7.54
N GLN A 10 -11.05 -18.67 -7.53
CA GLN A 10 -12.18 -18.52 -8.44
C GLN A 10 -12.87 -17.16 -8.26
N LYS A 11 -13.10 -16.74 -7.01
CA LYS A 11 -13.75 -15.46 -6.69
C LYS A 11 -12.93 -14.27 -7.18
N VAL A 12 -11.61 -14.30 -7.01
CA VAL A 12 -10.68 -13.28 -7.50
C VAL A 12 -10.69 -13.23 -9.02
N GLN A 13 -10.61 -14.39 -9.69
CA GLN A 13 -10.64 -14.46 -11.15
C GLN A 13 -11.97 -13.98 -11.74
N ALA A 14 -13.10 -14.32 -11.13
CA ALA A 14 -14.43 -13.86 -11.54
C ALA A 14 -14.70 -12.38 -11.21
N GLY A 15 -13.93 -11.79 -10.30
CA GLY A 15 -14.03 -10.39 -9.90
C GLY A 15 -13.30 -9.41 -10.82
N ARG A 16 -12.58 -9.90 -11.83
CA ARG A 16 -11.79 -9.07 -12.75
C ARG A 16 -12.67 -8.06 -13.47
N TRP A 17 -12.13 -6.86 -13.60
CA TRP A 17 -12.71 -5.75 -14.34
C TRP A 17 -11.62 -5.14 -15.22
N GLU A 18 -11.98 -4.22 -16.11
CA GLU A 18 -11.02 -3.61 -17.03
C GLU A 18 -11.29 -2.12 -17.16
N LEU A 19 -10.23 -1.31 -17.28
CA LEU A 19 -10.35 0.14 -17.42
C LEU A 19 -11.19 0.56 -18.63
N ARG A 20 -11.12 -0.18 -19.74
CA ARG A 20 -11.89 0.09 -20.96
C ARG A 20 -13.40 -0.09 -20.81
N ALA A 21 -13.84 -0.81 -19.77
CA ALA A 21 -15.26 -1.00 -19.48
C ALA A 21 -15.85 0.17 -18.68
N ILE A 22 -15.02 1.10 -18.20
CA ILE A 22 -15.44 2.30 -17.48
C ILE A 22 -15.74 3.40 -18.49
N ASP A 23 -16.90 4.03 -18.36
CA ASP A 23 -17.26 5.23 -19.11
C ASP A 23 -16.51 6.44 -18.55
N TRP A 24 -15.30 6.67 -19.06
CA TRP A 24 -14.45 7.80 -18.67
C TRP A 24 -14.94 9.15 -19.17
N ASP A 25 -15.95 9.18 -20.04
CA ASP A 25 -16.55 10.41 -20.58
C ASP A 25 -17.86 10.78 -19.87
N ALA A 26 -18.36 9.93 -18.96
CA ALA A 26 -19.51 10.22 -18.12
C ALA A 26 -19.35 11.58 -17.38
N PRO A 27 -20.46 12.28 -17.10
CA PRO A 27 -20.42 13.62 -16.50
C PRO A 27 -19.85 13.61 -15.07
N GLY A 28 -19.33 14.75 -14.61
CA GLY A 28 -18.93 14.98 -13.22
C GLY A 28 -17.45 15.28 -12.97
N ALA A 29 -16.58 15.18 -13.98
CA ALA A 29 -15.18 15.64 -13.89
C ALA A 29 -15.09 17.15 -13.54
N ASP A 30 -16.04 17.93 -14.03
CA ASP A 30 -16.20 19.36 -13.79
C ASP A 30 -16.49 19.72 -12.32
N ARG A 31 -16.98 18.76 -11.53
CA ARG A 31 -17.22 18.93 -10.09
C ARG A 31 -15.93 18.99 -9.28
N VAL A 32 -14.81 18.47 -9.82
CA VAL A 32 -13.49 18.57 -9.21
C VAL A 32 -12.86 19.91 -9.59
N ARG A 33 -13.05 20.90 -8.73
CA ARG A 33 -12.66 22.30 -8.98
C ARG A 33 -11.15 22.48 -9.11
N PRO A 34 -10.64 23.48 -9.85
CA PRO A 34 -9.20 23.72 -10.01
C PRO A 34 -8.40 23.73 -8.70
N GLU A 35 -8.88 24.43 -7.68
CA GLU A 35 -8.24 24.51 -6.36
C GLU A 35 -8.19 23.14 -5.68
N GLN A 36 -9.28 22.38 -5.75
CA GLN A 36 -9.34 21.02 -5.21
C GLN A 36 -8.37 20.09 -5.94
N ARG A 37 -8.23 20.24 -7.27
CA ARG A 37 -7.25 19.47 -8.05
C ARG A 37 -5.82 19.74 -7.63
N GLU A 38 -5.49 20.99 -7.33
CA GLU A 38 -4.16 21.36 -6.85
C GLU A 38 -3.88 20.74 -5.48
N GLN A 39 -4.85 20.77 -4.57
CA GLN A 39 -4.74 20.15 -3.25
C GLN A 39 -4.62 18.63 -3.32
N LEU A 40 -5.38 17.97 -4.20
CA LEU A 40 -5.39 16.52 -4.36
C LEU A 40 -4.18 15.98 -5.14
N ARG A 41 -3.48 16.80 -5.92
CA ARG A 41 -2.43 16.34 -6.84
C ARG A 41 -1.37 15.51 -6.13
N ASP A 42 -0.79 16.03 -5.04
CA ASP A 42 0.28 15.33 -4.31
C ASP A 42 -0.22 14.03 -3.68
N PHE A 43 -1.47 14.02 -3.19
CA PHE A 43 -2.10 12.84 -2.64
C PHE A 43 -2.33 11.77 -3.70
N MET A 44 -2.89 12.14 -4.86
CA MET A 44 -3.13 11.21 -5.96
C MET A 44 -1.83 10.67 -6.55
N CYS A 45 -0.78 11.51 -6.66
CA CYS A 45 0.55 11.05 -7.04
C CYS A 45 1.06 9.99 -6.07
N ASP A 46 0.97 10.26 -4.77
CA ASP A 46 1.43 9.32 -3.74
C ASP A 46 0.60 8.03 -3.78
N LEU A 47 -0.73 8.11 -3.97
CA LEU A 47 -1.64 6.96 -4.05
C LEU A 47 -1.28 6.02 -5.21
N VAL A 48 -1.16 6.56 -6.44
CA VAL A 48 -0.75 5.79 -7.64
C VAL A 48 0.56 5.02 -7.40
N TRP A 49 1.52 5.67 -6.75
CA TRP A 49 2.81 5.05 -6.46
C TRP A 49 2.75 3.99 -5.37
N ILE A 50 1.84 4.15 -4.39
CA ILE A 50 1.67 3.19 -3.31
C ILE A 50 1.00 1.92 -3.81
N GLU A 51 -0.04 2.01 -4.65
CA GLU A 51 -0.64 0.81 -5.27
C GLU A 51 0.39 0.07 -6.13
N HIS A 52 1.21 0.82 -6.87
CA HIS A 52 2.30 0.21 -7.65
C HIS A 52 3.38 -0.46 -6.77
N VAL A 53 3.64 0.07 -5.58
CA VAL A 53 4.48 -0.57 -4.56
C VAL A 53 3.79 -1.81 -3.97
N GLY A 54 2.47 -1.76 -3.76
CA GLY A 54 1.63 -2.89 -3.37
C GLY A 54 1.76 -4.06 -4.35
N ALA A 55 1.67 -3.78 -5.65
CA ALA A 55 1.89 -4.76 -6.71
C ALA A 55 3.24 -5.48 -6.57
N ARG A 56 4.33 -4.72 -6.34
CA ARG A 56 5.67 -5.29 -6.11
C ARG A 56 5.73 -6.13 -4.83
N GLY A 57 5.00 -5.74 -3.79
CA GLY A 57 4.82 -6.48 -2.55
C GLY A 57 4.15 -7.83 -2.78
N PHE A 58 3.04 -7.86 -3.51
CA PHE A 58 2.36 -9.11 -3.85
C PHE A 58 3.17 -10.01 -4.78
N ALA A 59 3.92 -9.43 -5.73
CA ALA A 59 4.86 -10.19 -6.55
C ALA A 59 5.88 -10.94 -5.65
N ALA A 60 6.45 -10.23 -4.67
CA ALA A 60 7.37 -10.81 -3.69
C ALA A 60 6.71 -11.86 -2.79
N LEU A 61 5.44 -11.69 -2.40
CA LEU A 61 4.67 -12.69 -1.67
C LEU A 61 4.40 -13.93 -2.52
N ALA A 62 4.06 -13.79 -3.79
CA ALA A 62 3.80 -14.89 -4.71
C ALA A 62 5.04 -15.80 -4.85
N ASP A 63 6.22 -15.20 -4.99
CA ASP A 63 7.48 -15.95 -5.09
C ASP A 63 7.82 -16.71 -3.82
N LYS A 64 7.43 -16.16 -2.66
CA LYS A 64 7.68 -16.75 -1.34
C LYS A 64 6.54 -17.66 -0.87
N ALA A 65 5.41 -17.70 -1.57
CA ALA A 65 4.22 -18.43 -1.16
C ALA A 65 4.48 -19.94 -1.13
N PRO A 66 4.15 -20.62 0.00
CA PRO A 66 4.40 -22.05 0.16
C PRO A 66 3.33 -22.93 -0.52
N ASP A 67 2.15 -22.38 -0.82
CA ASP A 67 1.05 -23.09 -1.49
C ASP A 67 0.91 -22.55 -2.93
N PRO A 68 0.87 -23.42 -3.96
CA PRO A 68 0.70 -23.00 -5.36
C PRO A 68 -0.58 -22.19 -5.63
N ARG A 69 -1.68 -22.47 -4.91
CA ARG A 69 -2.94 -21.72 -5.03
C ARG A 69 -2.79 -20.33 -4.44
N LEU A 70 -2.13 -20.21 -3.29
CA LEU A 70 -1.84 -18.91 -2.70
C LEU A 70 -0.91 -18.09 -3.59
N ARG A 71 0.10 -18.72 -4.21
CA ARG A 71 0.92 -18.09 -5.24
C ARG A 71 0.06 -17.53 -6.38
N ALA A 72 -0.88 -18.33 -6.90
CA ALA A 72 -1.77 -17.91 -7.96
C ALA A 72 -2.69 -16.74 -7.55
N ILE A 73 -3.18 -16.73 -6.31
CA ILE A 73 -3.94 -15.62 -5.73
C ILE A 73 -3.08 -14.35 -5.68
N TYR A 74 -1.85 -14.42 -5.12
CA TYR A 74 -0.97 -13.26 -5.05
C TYR A 74 -0.55 -12.72 -6.42
N ARG A 75 -0.42 -13.58 -7.44
CA ARG A 75 -0.24 -13.13 -8.83
C ARG A 75 -1.48 -12.46 -9.42
N CYS A 76 -2.67 -12.75 -8.90
CA CYS A 76 -3.87 -11.98 -9.24
C CYS A 76 -3.86 -10.63 -8.50
N PHE A 77 -3.52 -10.60 -7.20
CA PHE A 77 -3.45 -9.36 -6.42
C PHE A 77 -2.41 -8.38 -6.99
N GLU A 78 -1.22 -8.87 -7.36
CA GLU A 78 -0.22 -8.08 -8.10
C GLU A 78 -0.82 -7.36 -9.32
N ARG A 79 -1.68 -8.06 -10.09
CA ARG A 79 -2.32 -7.48 -11.27
C ARG A 79 -3.45 -6.52 -10.92
N GLU A 80 -4.20 -6.81 -9.85
CA GLU A 80 -5.25 -5.92 -9.33
C GLU A 80 -4.62 -4.60 -8.88
N GLU A 81 -3.53 -4.63 -8.11
CA GLU A 81 -2.77 -3.43 -7.70
C GLU A 81 -2.21 -2.62 -8.88
N GLU A 82 -1.61 -3.31 -9.87
CA GLU A 82 -1.21 -2.64 -11.12
C GLU A 82 -2.38 -1.94 -11.81
N GLN A 83 -3.57 -2.53 -11.73
CA GLN A 83 -4.77 -1.98 -12.31
C GLN A 83 -5.33 -0.83 -11.47
N HIS A 84 -5.25 -0.88 -10.15
CA HIS A 84 -5.61 0.22 -9.24
C HIS A 84 -4.77 1.45 -9.53
N ALA A 85 -3.43 1.31 -9.57
CA ALA A 85 -2.51 2.38 -9.93
C ALA A 85 -2.84 3.02 -11.29
N ARG A 86 -3.21 2.20 -12.28
CA ARG A 86 -3.61 2.70 -13.61
C ARG A 86 -4.98 3.39 -13.60
N ALA A 87 -5.93 2.90 -12.81
CA ALA A 87 -7.25 3.52 -12.67
C ALA A 87 -7.14 4.90 -12.02
N GLU A 88 -6.32 5.02 -11.00
CA GLU A 88 -6.03 6.28 -10.32
C GLU A 88 -5.28 7.25 -11.24
N LEU A 89 -4.32 6.76 -12.03
CA LEU A 89 -3.68 7.56 -13.07
C LEU A 89 -4.68 8.04 -14.13
N ALA A 90 -5.64 7.21 -14.51
CA ALA A 90 -6.71 7.59 -15.43
C ALA A 90 -7.63 8.67 -14.80
N LEU A 91 -7.95 8.59 -13.51
CA LEU A 91 -8.66 9.65 -12.78
C LEU A 91 -7.85 10.96 -12.75
N MET A 92 -6.55 10.89 -12.46
CA MET A 92 -5.66 12.06 -12.53
C MET A 92 -5.67 12.71 -13.91
N ARG A 93 -5.69 11.92 -14.99
CA ARG A 93 -5.78 12.43 -16.37
C ARG A 93 -7.14 13.04 -16.66
N ARG A 94 -8.23 12.39 -16.22
CA ARG A 94 -9.60 12.89 -16.34
C ARG A 94 -9.77 14.26 -15.68
N TRP A 95 -9.10 14.50 -14.56
CA TRP A 95 -9.11 15.80 -13.88
C TRP A 95 -8.06 16.78 -14.43
N GLY A 96 -7.24 16.40 -15.40
CA GLY A 96 -6.19 17.27 -15.96
C GLY A 96 -5.01 17.49 -15.00
N MET A 97 -4.79 16.59 -14.04
CA MET A 97 -3.61 16.63 -13.17
C MET A 97 -2.36 16.15 -13.92
N VAL A 98 -2.47 15.10 -14.73
CA VAL A 98 -1.34 14.51 -15.47
C VAL A 98 -1.66 14.50 -16.96
N ARG A 99 -0.68 14.81 -17.82
CA ARG A 99 -0.91 14.82 -19.27
C ARG A 99 -1.03 13.39 -19.81
N PRO A 100 -1.73 13.18 -20.94
CA PRO A 100 -1.74 11.89 -21.61
C PRO A 100 -0.33 11.39 -21.91
N GLY A 101 -0.02 10.14 -21.55
CA GLY A 101 1.29 9.52 -21.76
C GLY A 101 2.32 9.82 -20.66
N GLU A 102 2.02 10.72 -19.71
CA GLU A 102 2.87 10.96 -18.55
C GLU A 102 2.47 10.06 -17.37
N ILE A 103 3.44 9.80 -16.49
CA ILE A 103 3.25 9.24 -15.14
C ILE A 103 3.49 10.33 -14.10
N PRO A 104 2.82 10.27 -12.94
CA PRO A 104 3.03 11.24 -11.87
C PRO A 104 4.45 11.17 -11.34
N ASP A 105 5.04 12.34 -11.07
CA ASP A 105 6.37 12.42 -10.48
C ASP A 105 6.41 11.73 -9.11
N ALA A 106 7.29 10.74 -8.97
CA ALA A 106 7.55 10.11 -7.69
C ALA A 106 8.25 11.11 -6.77
N ASN A 107 7.65 11.40 -5.62
CA ASN A 107 8.33 12.17 -4.59
C ASN A 107 9.56 11.42 -4.06
N ILE A 108 10.49 12.14 -3.43
CA ILE A 108 11.77 11.56 -3.00
C ILE A 108 11.63 10.35 -2.07
N ASN A 109 10.64 10.34 -1.16
CA ASN A 109 10.44 9.22 -0.24
C ASN A 109 9.90 7.98 -0.97
N VAL A 110 8.98 8.17 -1.92
CA VAL A 110 8.55 7.09 -2.82
C VAL A 110 9.74 6.54 -3.61
N ARG A 111 10.57 7.42 -4.18
CA ARG A 111 11.75 6.99 -4.94
C ARG A 111 12.74 6.20 -4.10
N LEU A 112 12.95 6.59 -2.85
CA LEU A 112 13.78 5.84 -1.91
C LEU A 112 13.19 4.45 -1.65
N VAL A 113 11.87 4.35 -1.40
CA VAL A 113 11.18 3.07 -1.17
C VAL A 113 11.25 2.18 -2.40
N VAL A 114 10.95 2.72 -3.59
CA VAL A 114 11.07 2.01 -4.88
C VAL A 114 12.49 1.47 -5.09
N ALA A 115 13.51 2.30 -4.89
CA ALA A 115 14.91 1.90 -5.07
C ALA A 115 15.35 0.85 -4.03
N TRP A 116 14.82 0.94 -2.80
CA TRP A 116 15.12 -0.04 -1.76
C TRP A 116 14.42 -1.38 -2.03
N LEU A 117 13.13 -1.36 -2.40
CA LEU A 117 12.38 -2.57 -2.75
C LEU A 117 12.94 -3.29 -3.97
N ASP A 118 13.39 -2.55 -4.97
CA ASP A 118 14.03 -3.10 -6.17
C ASP A 118 15.23 -4.01 -5.81
N ARG A 119 16.00 -3.62 -4.79
CA ARG A 119 17.19 -4.35 -4.36
C ARG A 119 16.94 -5.36 -3.24
N HIS A 120 15.94 -5.13 -2.39
CA HIS A 120 15.82 -5.80 -1.09
C HIS A 120 14.45 -6.39 -0.78
N ALA A 121 13.46 -6.31 -1.68
CA ALA A 121 12.15 -6.92 -1.44
C ALA A 121 12.24 -8.45 -1.21
N ASP A 122 13.30 -9.09 -1.69
CA ASP A 122 13.53 -10.53 -1.49
C ASP A 122 14.15 -10.89 -0.15
N ASP A 123 14.74 -9.92 0.55
CA ASP A 123 15.34 -10.12 1.87
C ASP A 123 14.29 -10.18 2.99
N ILE A 124 13.09 -9.63 2.74
CA ILE A 124 11.97 -9.65 3.67
C ILE A 124 11.35 -11.05 3.69
N ASP A 125 11.25 -11.65 4.87
CA ASP A 125 10.58 -12.94 4.96
C ASP A 125 9.07 -12.86 4.76
N PHE A 126 8.52 -13.99 4.31
CA PHE A 126 7.11 -14.15 4.03
C PHE A 126 6.19 -13.66 5.16
N ALA A 127 6.45 -14.04 6.42
CA ALA A 127 5.56 -13.68 7.52
C ALA A 127 5.59 -12.18 7.84
N THR A 128 6.78 -11.58 7.80
CA THR A 128 6.95 -10.13 7.95
C THR A 128 6.29 -9.37 6.81
N LEU A 129 6.55 -9.77 5.56
CA LEU A 129 5.98 -9.12 4.38
C LEU A 129 4.45 -9.19 4.36
N THR A 130 3.86 -10.34 4.69
CA THR A 130 2.40 -10.47 4.82
C THR A 130 1.82 -9.51 5.86
N CYS A 131 2.49 -9.34 7.02
CA CYS A 131 1.99 -8.40 8.03
C CYS A 131 2.14 -6.94 7.60
N VAL A 132 3.17 -6.61 6.83
CA VAL A 132 3.39 -5.25 6.29
C VAL A 132 2.32 -4.90 5.26
N ILE A 133 2.06 -5.79 4.30
CA ILE A 133 1.05 -5.59 3.25
C ILE A 133 -0.34 -5.46 3.88
N ALA A 134 -0.73 -6.40 4.75
CA ALA A 134 -1.99 -6.32 5.49
C ALA A 134 -2.18 -5.01 6.27
N MET A 135 -1.10 -4.45 6.85
CA MET A 135 -1.17 -3.16 7.52
C MET A 135 -1.36 -2.00 6.53
N LEU A 136 -0.66 -2.04 5.39
CA LEU A 136 -0.78 -1.03 4.34
C LEU A 136 -2.18 -1.02 3.75
N GLU A 137 -2.73 -2.18 3.37
CA GLU A 137 -4.11 -2.32 2.86
C GLU A 137 -5.13 -1.75 3.86
N VAL A 138 -5.02 -2.11 5.15
CA VAL A 138 -5.92 -1.58 6.18
C VAL A 138 -5.84 -0.06 6.28
N ALA A 139 -4.66 0.53 6.14
CA ALA A 139 -4.48 1.98 6.19
C ALA A 139 -5.00 2.66 4.90
N LEU A 140 -4.78 2.05 3.74
CA LEU A 140 -5.25 2.50 2.42
C LEU A 140 -6.78 2.48 2.33
N ASP A 141 -7.40 1.30 2.44
CA ASP A 141 -8.86 1.12 2.41
C ASP A 141 -9.55 1.88 3.55
N GLY A 142 -8.97 1.81 4.75
CA GLY A 142 -9.61 2.31 5.96
C GLY A 142 -9.61 3.83 6.09
N ALA A 143 -8.68 4.53 5.44
CA ALA A 143 -8.52 5.98 5.59
C ALA A 143 -8.31 6.73 4.27
N LEU A 144 -7.34 6.32 3.45
CA LEU A 144 -6.94 7.06 2.24
C LEU A 144 -8.06 7.03 1.18
N VAL A 145 -8.63 5.86 0.90
CA VAL A 145 -9.72 5.72 -0.08
C VAL A 145 -11.00 6.40 0.43
N LYS A 146 -11.33 6.23 1.71
CA LYS A 146 -12.51 6.89 2.30
C LYS A 146 -12.42 8.40 2.28
N PHE A 147 -11.24 8.95 2.54
CA PHE A 147 -11.01 10.38 2.39
C PHE A 147 -11.32 10.84 0.97
N LEU A 148 -10.73 10.16 -0.02
CA LEU A 148 -10.92 10.53 -1.42
C LEU A 148 -12.40 10.49 -1.82
N LEU A 149 -13.15 9.48 -1.37
CA LEU A 149 -14.58 9.35 -1.67
C LEU A 149 -15.46 10.35 -0.93
N ASP A 150 -15.05 10.80 0.26
CA ASP A 150 -15.76 11.86 0.98
C ASP A 150 -15.57 13.23 0.31
N GLU A 151 -14.37 13.50 -0.24
CA GLU A 151 -14.03 14.82 -0.81
C GLU A 151 -14.33 14.95 -2.31
N VAL A 152 -14.15 13.87 -3.09
CA VAL A 152 -14.28 13.91 -4.55
C VAL A 152 -15.69 13.51 -4.97
N HIS A 153 -16.42 14.47 -5.55
CA HIS A 153 -17.79 14.29 -6.01
C HIS A 153 -17.90 13.97 -7.52
N ASP A 154 -16.97 13.17 -8.05
CA ASP A 154 -17.01 12.65 -9.42
C ASP A 154 -17.59 11.22 -9.43
N PRO A 155 -18.78 10.96 -10.01
CA PRO A 155 -19.39 9.63 -10.02
C PRO A 155 -18.52 8.57 -10.71
N VAL A 156 -17.65 8.95 -11.66
CA VAL A 156 -16.70 8.00 -12.27
C VAL A 156 -15.65 7.57 -11.26
N CYS A 157 -15.17 8.48 -10.40
CA CYS A 157 -14.30 8.14 -9.28
C CYS A 157 -14.95 7.11 -8.35
N HIS A 158 -16.20 7.35 -7.95
CA HIS A 158 -16.94 6.42 -7.10
C HIS A 158 -17.14 5.05 -7.76
N ALA A 159 -17.40 5.00 -9.07
CA ALA A 159 -17.50 3.75 -9.81
C ALA A 159 -16.16 2.99 -9.87
N VAL A 160 -15.06 3.69 -10.13
CA VAL A 160 -13.70 3.11 -10.10
C VAL A 160 -13.40 2.51 -8.73
N PHE A 161 -13.60 3.28 -7.66
CA PHE A 161 -13.31 2.81 -6.30
C PHE A 161 -14.29 1.74 -5.81
N ALA A 162 -15.49 1.61 -6.38
CA ALA A 162 -16.34 0.47 -6.10
C ALA A 162 -15.71 -0.85 -6.55
N HIS A 163 -14.97 -0.84 -7.66
CA HIS A 163 -14.18 -1.99 -8.10
C HIS A 163 -12.98 -2.23 -7.17
N ILE A 164 -12.18 -1.19 -6.90
CA ILE A 164 -11.01 -1.26 -6.00
C ILE A 164 -11.42 -1.80 -4.62
N ASN A 165 -12.43 -1.23 -3.98
CA ASN A 165 -12.93 -1.67 -2.67
C ASN A 165 -13.36 -3.16 -2.65
N ARG A 166 -13.89 -3.67 -3.78
CA ARG A 166 -14.26 -5.08 -3.88
C ARG A 166 -13.01 -5.97 -3.93
N ASP A 167 -11.94 -5.49 -4.56
CA ASP A 167 -10.64 -6.17 -4.65
C ASP A 167 -9.95 -6.16 -3.28
N GLU A 168 -9.84 -4.99 -2.64
CA GLU A 168 -9.29 -4.81 -1.28
C GLU A 168 -9.93 -5.72 -0.24
N ALA A 169 -11.27 -5.88 -0.32
CA ALA A 169 -11.97 -6.79 0.58
C ALA A 169 -11.51 -8.25 0.45
N ARG A 170 -11.05 -8.67 -0.74
CA ARG A 170 -10.49 -10.02 -0.95
C ARG A 170 -9.04 -10.08 -0.52
N HIS A 171 -8.25 -9.03 -0.75
CA HIS A 171 -6.87 -8.94 -0.30
C HIS A 171 -6.78 -9.11 1.21
N LEU A 172 -7.49 -8.25 1.95
CA LEU A 172 -7.57 -8.29 3.41
C LEU A 172 -8.02 -9.66 3.95
N ALA A 173 -8.99 -10.30 3.29
CA ALA A 173 -9.48 -11.61 3.71
C ALA A 173 -8.38 -12.69 3.62
N VAL A 174 -7.61 -12.69 2.54
CA VAL A 174 -6.48 -13.60 2.33
C VAL A 174 -5.34 -13.24 3.28
N ASP A 175 -5.04 -11.96 3.45
CA ASP A 175 -3.96 -11.48 4.30
C ASP A 175 -4.15 -11.88 5.76
N PHE A 176 -5.32 -11.61 6.36
CA PHE A 176 -5.60 -12.05 7.72
C PHE A 176 -5.61 -13.58 7.85
N HIS A 177 -6.06 -14.30 6.82
CA HIS A 177 -5.99 -15.75 6.81
C HIS A 177 -4.55 -16.28 6.82
N VAL A 178 -3.67 -15.71 5.99
CA VAL A 178 -2.25 -16.10 5.90
C VAL A 178 -1.49 -15.69 7.17
N MET A 179 -1.82 -14.54 7.78
CA MET A 179 -1.28 -14.15 9.08
C MET A 179 -1.61 -15.19 10.17
N GLU A 180 -2.84 -15.69 10.19
CA GLU A 180 -3.25 -16.75 11.10
C GLU A 180 -2.46 -18.05 10.84
N GLN A 181 -2.38 -18.49 9.58
CA GLN A 181 -1.59 -19.68 9.20
C GLN A 181 -0.11 -19.55 9.59
N ASN A 182 0.49 -18.37 9.42
CA ASN A 182 1.86 -18.08 9.84
C ASN A 182 2.03 -18.16 11.36
N GLY A 183 1.02 -17.72 12.11
CA GLY A 183 0.96 -17.82 13.57
C GLY A 183 0.81 -19.23 14.12
N MET A 184 0.26 -20.16 13.32
CA MET A 184 0.12 -21.58 13.72
C MET A 184 1.47 -22.33 13.73
N ARG A 185 2.50 -21.81 13.05
CA ARG A 185 3.83 -22.44 12.98
C ARG A 185 4.65 -22.16 14.26
N PRO A 186 5.63 -23.02 14.62
CA PRO A 186 6.51 -22.75 15.75
C PRO A 186 7.29 -21.43 15.60
N GLN A 187 7.12 -20.52 16.57
CA GLN A 187 7.65 -19.15 16.49
C GLN A 187 9.12 -19.02 16.89
N THR A 188 9.71 -19.99 17.59
CA THR A 188 11.10 -19.92 18.09
C THR A 188 12.12 -19.61 16.99
N ARG A 189 12.06 -20.35 15.87
CA ARG A 189 12.93 -20.12 14.71
C ARG A 189 12.61 -18.84 13.96
N ALA A 190 11.36 -18.38 14.00
CA ALA A 190 10.96 -17.11 13.39
C ALA A 190 11.54 -15.94 14.19
N THR A 191 11.47 -16.00 15.53
CA THR A 191 12.05 -14.99 16.42
C THR A 191 13.55 -14.85 16.23
N LEU A 192 14.31 -15.96 16.21
CA LEU A 192 15.76 -15.92 15.99
C LEU A 192 16.10 -15.29 14.62
N ARG A 193 15.38 -15.66 13.56
CA ARG A 193 15.57 -15.06 12.23
C ARG A 193 15.23 -13.58 12.20
N MET A 194 14.16 -13.17 12.88
CA MET A 194 13.77 -11.76 12.96
C MET A 194 14.83 -10.94 13.71
N LEU A 195 15.37 -11.44 14.82
CA LEU A 195 16.47 -10.79 15.54
C LEU A 195 17.73 -10.67 14.68
N ALA A 196 18.12 -11.75 13.99
CA ALA A 196 19.26 -11.72 13.08
C ALA A 196 19.07 -10.69 11.95
N ARG A 197 17.87 -10.62 11.36
CA ARG A 197 17.54 -9.63 10.33
C ARG A 197 17.50 -8.20 10.86
N ALA A 198 16.98 -7.99 12.07
CA ALA A 198 16.94 -6.66 12.68
C ALA A 198 18.35 -6.08 12.90
N LEU A 199 19.35 -6.93 13.05
CA LEU A 199 20.77 -6.55 13.13
C LEU A 199 21.43 -6.36 11.75
N HIS A 200 20.76 -6.74 10.66
CA HIS A 200 21.30 -6.59 9.32
C HIS A 200 21.20 -5.13 8.85
N PRO A 201 22.27 -4.54 8.27
CA PRO A 201 22.26 -3.15 7.82
C PRO A 201 21.11 -2.80 6.86
N THR A 202 20.71 -3.75 6.01
CA THR A 202 19.58 -3.59 5.07
C THR A 202 18.26 -3.33 5.79
N ALA A 203 18.00 -3.95 6.94
CA ALA A 203 16.78 -3.75 7.69
C ALA A 203 16.73 -2.33 8.31
N ALA A 204 17.88 -1.86 8.83
CA ALA A 204 18.00 -0.49 9.31
C ALA A 204 17.77 0.52 8.16
N LEU A 205 18.38 0.30 6.99
CA LEU A 205 18.14 1.13 5.81
C LEU A 205 16.67 1.10 5.37
N GLY A 206 16.03 -0.07 5.40
CA GLY A 206 14.61 -0.21 5.08
C GLY A 206 13.73 0.62 6.01
N LEU A 207 14.01 0.60 7.31
CA LEU A 207 13.31 1.44 8.29
C LEU A 207 13.53 2.94 8.00
N LEU A 208 14.76 3.36 7.72
CA LEU A 208 15.10 4.75 7.40
C LEU A 208 14.40 5.27 6.14
N VAL A 209 14.07 4.38 5.21
CA VAL A 209 13.38 4.71 3.97
C VAL A 209 11.85 4.68 4.12
N TYR A 210 11.33 3.71 4.89
CA TYR A 210 9.90 3.51 5.11
C TYR A 210 9.25 4.55 6.03
N VAL A 211 9.90 4.87 7.16
CA VAL A 211 9.36 5.83 8.14
C VAL A 211 9.03 7.21 7.53
N PRO A 212 9.92 7.86 6.77
CA PRO A 212 9.60 9.17 6.18
C PRO A 212 8.51 9.10 5.09
N LEU A 213 8.32 7.95 4.41
CA LEU A 213 7.19 7.78 3.50
C LEU A 213 5.87 7.88 4.26
N LEU A 214 5.72 7.10 5.35
CA LEU A 214 4.50 7.13 6.15
C LEU A 214 4.22 8.50 6.78
N SER A 215 5.24 9.15 7.34
CA SER A 215 5.08 10.49 7.91
C SER A 215 4.62 11.49 6.84
N ARG A 216 5.20 11.45 5.63
CA ARG A 216 4.78 12.32 4.53
C ARG A 216 3.32 12.07 4.12
N MET A 217 2.90 10.81 4.00
CA MET A 217 1.52 10.48 3.62
C MET A 217 0.52 11.07 4.62
N ARG A 218 0.82 10.92 5.92
CA ARG A 218 0.07 11.56 7.00
C ARG A 218 0.07 13.08 6.86
N ASP A 219 1.21 13.70 6.61
CA ASP A 219 1.31 15.17 6.47
C ASP A 219 0.49 15.67 5.28
N ASN A 220 0.48 14.93 4.17
CA ASN A 220 -0.34 15.23 3.00
C ASN A 220 -1.83 15.17 3.34
N LEU A 221 -2.27 14.13 4.05
CA LEU A 221 -3.64 14.04 4.55
C LEU A 221 -4.01 15.24 5.45
N VAL A 222 -3.19 15.53 6.47
CA VAL A 222 -3.46 16.64 7.41
C VAL A 222 -3.50 17.98 6.68
N ARG A 223 -2.61 18.20 5.70
CA ARG A 223 -2.59 19.43 4.89
C ARG A 223 -3.87 19.63 4.08
N MET A 224 -4.53 18.55 3.67
CA MET A 224 -5.83 18.61 2.97
C MET A 224 -7.02 18.73 3.92
N GLY A 225 -6.79 18.93 5.22
CA GLY A 225 -7.85 19.05 6.22
C GLY A 225 -8.38 17.72 6.75
N PHE A 226 -7.69 16.60 6.46
CA PHE A 226 -8.11 15.30 6.96
C PHE A 226 -7.86 15.15 8.46
N ASP A 227 -8.86 14.60 9.16
CA ASP A 227 -8.74 14.19 10.54
C ASP A 227 -7.76 13.01 10.66
N GLU A 228 -6.58 13.27 11.22
CA GLU A 228 -5.54 12.28 11.51
C GLU A 228 -6.07 11.08 12.31
N GLU A 229 -7.09 11.28 13.15
CA GLU A 229 -7.72 10.19 13.90
C GLU A 229 -8.41 9.16 13.00
N ARG A 230 -8.83 9.51 11.78
CA ARG A 230 -9.35 8.54 10.81
C ARG A 230 -8.27 7.56 10.36
N LEU A 231 -7.07 8.04 10.04
CA LEU A 231 -5.91 7.20 9.74
C LEU A 231 -5.57 6.30 10.94
N TYR A 232 -5.61 6.86 12.14
CA TYR A 232 -5.35 6.10 13.35
C TYR A 232 -6.44 5.06 13.65
N ARG A 233 -7.71 5.36 13.38
CA ARG A 233 -8.82 4.40 13.47
C ARG A 233 -8.60 3.24 12.49
N ALA A 234 -8.14 3.52 11.27
CA ALA A 234 -7.79 2.50 10.29
C ALA A 234 -6.66 1.60 10.83
N ILE A 235 -5.53 2.16 11.25
CA ILE A 235 -4.40 1.39 11.81
C ILE A 235 -4.83 0.58 13.05
N ARG A 236 -5.70 1.13 13.92
CA ARG A 236 -6.24 0.38 15.07
C ARG A 236 -7.08 -0.82 14.64
N ARG A 237 -7.74 -0.78 13.48
CA ARG A 237 -8.51 -1.90 12.93
C ARG A 237 -7.61 -3.11 12.63
N PHE A 238 -6.36 -2.89 12.20
CA PHE A 238 -5.39 -3.96 12.03
C PHE A 238 -5.17 -4.75 13.33
N ASP A 239 -4.97 -4.05 14.46
CA ASP A 239 -4.84 -4.70 15.77
C ASP A 239 -6.14 -5.40 16.18
N GLN A 240 -7.28 -4.74 16.00
CA GLN A 240 -8.59 -5.28 16.38
C GLN A 240 -8.97 -6.55 15.63
N VAL A 241 -8.65 -6.66 14.34
CA VAL A 241 -8.96 -7.83 13.51
C VAL A 241 -7.88 -8.90 13.71
N GLY A 242 -6.61 -8.53 13.59
CA GLY A 242 -5.48 -9.46 13.69
C GLY A 242 -5.39 -10.14 15.06
N SER A 243 -5.76 -9.44 16.15
CA SER A 243 -5.69 -10.01 17.49
C SER A 243 -6.84 -10.97 17.83
N ARG A 244 -7.86 -11.14 16.97
CA ARG A 244 -8.98 -12.08 17.19
C ARG A 244 -8.52 -13.52 17.21
N SER A 245 -7.56 -13.87 16.34
CA SER A 245 -6.95 -15.20 16.33
C SER A 245 -5.83 -15.30 17.38
N PRO A 246 -5.86 -16.30 18.28
CA PRO A 246 -4.74 -16.58 19.18
C PRO A 246 -3.45 -16.87 18.42
N HIS A 247 -3.54 -17.49 17.24
CA HIS A 247 -2.38 -17.82 16.42
C HIS A 247 -1.71 -16.57 15.88
N THR A 248 -2.47 -15.66 15.26
CA THR A 248 -1.96 -14.38 14.78
C THR A 248 -1.34 -13.57 15.91
N ARG A 249 -1.98 -13.52 17.08
CA ARG A 249 -1.48 -12.81 18.27
C ARG A 249 -0.10 -13.30 18.73
N ASN A 250 0.18 -14.59 18.56
CA ASN A 250 1.44 -15.22 18.92
C ASN A 250 2.54 -15.07 17.86
N SER A 251 2.18 -14.69 16.62
CA SER A 251 3.14 -14.46 15.54
C SER A 251 4.13 -13.35 15.89
N VAL A 252 5.42 -13.63 15.76
CA VAL A 252 6.47 -12.65 16.06
C VAL A 252 6.43 -11.47 15.09
N ALA A 253 6.18 -11.74 13.80
CA ALA A 253 6.02 -10.72 12.77
C ALA A 253 4.82 -9.82 13.08
N TYR A 254 3.66 -10.41 13.39
CA TYR A 254 2.47 -9.64 13.76
C TYR A 254 2.73 -8.74 14.96
N ARG A 255 3.39 -9.25 16.00
CA ARG A 255 3.71 -8.46 17.19
C ARG A 255 4.62 -7.28 16.88
N ALA A 256 5.62 -7.45 16.02
CA ALA A 256 6.52 -6.39 15.58
C ALA A 256 5.75 -5.30 14.82
N ILE A 257 4.97 -5.68 13.81
CA ILE A 257 4.18 -4.73 13.00
C ILE A 257 3.09 -4.04 13.82
N ARG A 258 2.41 -4.78 14.72
CA ARG A 258 1.46 -4.22 15.69
C ARG A 258 2.11 -3.20 16.61
N ALA A 259 3.31 -3.49 17.13
CA ALA A 259 4.05 -2.57 17.98
C ALA A 259 4.38 -1.28 17.20
N HIS A 260 4.87 -1.41 15.97
CA HIS A 260 5.10 -0.27 15.08
C HIS A 260 3.82 0.54 14.84
N GLY A 261 2.69 -0.10 14.48
CA GLY A 261 1.42 0.60 14.28
C GLY A 261 0.94 1.37 15.52
N ARG A 262 1.21 0.88 16.72
CA ARG A 262 0.93 1.60 17.98
C ARG A 262 1.80 2.84 18.17
N MET A 263 3.04 2.79 17.72
CA MET A 263 3.93 3.96 17.71
C MET A 263 3.40 5.02 16.75
N VAL A 264 2.92 4.60 15.57
CA VAL A 264 2.35 5.50 14.55
C VAL A 264 1.03 6.15 15.02
N VAL A 265 0.19 5.44 15.77
CA VAL A 265 -1.11 5.95 16.26
C VAL A 265 -0.96 6.89 17.47
N ARG A 266 0.18 6.85 18.15
CA ARG A 266 0.43 7.64 19.36
C ARG A 266 1.16 8.92 19.03
N ARG A 267 0.43 10.02 18.92
CA ARG A 267 0.99 11.32 18.54
C ARG A 267 2.08 11.85 19.48
N ASP A 268 2.08 11.43 20.74
CA ASP A 268 3.10 11.75 21.75
C ASP A 268 4.37 10.88 21.64
N HIS A 269 4.37 9.87 20.77
CA HIS A 269 5.47 8.93 20.65
C HIS A 269 6.67 9.55 19.91
N PRO A 270 7.92 9.32 20.37
CA PRO A 270 9.13 9.85 19.72
C PRO A 270 9.31 9.49 18.24
N TYR A 271 8.58 8.47 17.77
CA TYR A 271 8.48 8.08 16.37
C TYR A 271 8.17 9.27 15.46
N HIS A 272 7.26 10.17 15.87
CA HIS A 272 6.87 11.29 15.03
C HIS A 272 7.98 12.32 14.89
N TYR A 273 8.69 12.67 15.97
CA TYR A 273 9.85 13.57 15.88
C TYR A 273 10.94 13.00 14.99
N PHE A 274 11.20 11.69 15.10
CA PHE A 274 12.15 11.01 14.23
C PHE A 274 11.70 11.03 12.78
N GLY A 275 10.44 10.69 12.51
CA GLY A 275 9.88 10.69 11.15
C GLY A 275 9.89 12.08 10.51
N ASP A 276 9.53 13.12 11.25
CA ASP A 276 9.51 14.51 10.77
C ASP A 276 10.93 15.00 10.46
N ALA A 277 11.91 14.67 11.31
CA ALA A 277 13.32 14.95 11.05
C ALA A 277 13.83 14.22 9.81
N MET A 278 13.44 12.94 9.62
CA MET A 278 13.79 12.17 8.44
C MET A 278 13.16 12.75 7.17
N VAL A 279 11.89 13.17 7.21
CA VAL A 279 11.23 13.85 6.08
C VAL A 279 11.95 15.16 5.74
N ALA A 280 12.37 15.94 6.74
CA ALA A 280 13.15 17.16 6.51
C ALA A 280 14.50 16.84 5.85
N LEU A 281 15.19 15.80 6.32
CA LEU A 281 16.48 15.38 5.76
C LEU A 281 16.36 14.86 4.32
N THR A 282 15.37 14.02 4.03
CA THR A 282 15.22 13.41 2.70
C THR A 282 14.86 14.43 1.62
N ARG A 283 14.20 15.55 1.97
CA ARG A 283 13.93 16.65 1.03
C ARG A 283 15.18 17.26 0.42
N HIS A 284 16.33 17.14 1.08
CA HIS A 284 17.60 17.65 0.56
C HIS A 284 18.32 16.67 -0.38
N ILE A 285 17.81 15.45 -0.55
CA ILE A 285 18.41 14.46 -1.47
C ILE A 285 18.02 14.83 -2.90
N PRO A 286 18.98 15.18 -3.78
CA PRO A 286 18.67 15.49 -5.17
C PRO A 286 18.14 14.24 -5.89
N PRO A 287 17.02 14.34 -6.64
CA PRO A 287 16.47 13.19 -7.37
C PRO A 287 17.49 12.52 -8.30
N ARG A 288 18.42 13.27 -8.87
CA ARG A 288 19.47 12.74 -9.76
C ARG A 288 20.35 11.67 -9.10
N LEU A 289 20.51 11.68 -7.76
CA LEU A 289 21.32 10.70 -7.04
C LEU A 289 20.70 9.30 -7.01
N LEU A 290 19.38 9.19 -7.18
CA LEU A 290 18.69 7.90 -7.09
C LEU A 290 18.61 7.16 -8.45
N GLY A 291 19.26 7.67 -9.49
CA GLY A 291 19.25 7.05 -10.84
C GLY A 291 17.88 7.11 -11.53
N PRO A 292 17.67 6.36 -12.62
CA PRO A 292 16.35 6.18 -13.24
C PRO A 292 15.43 5.31 -12.36
N LEU A 293 14.13 5.36 -12.61
CA LEU A 293 13.19 4.39 -12.02
C LEU A 293 13.54 2.97 -12.49
N PRO A 294 13.34 1.93 -11.68
CA PRO A 294 13.54 0.54 -12.11
C PRO A 294 12.52 0.14 -13.18
N ALA A 295 12.81 -0.89 -13.98
CA ALA A 295 11.99 -1.30 -15.11
C ALA A 295 10.52 -1.60 -14.72
N TRP A 296 10.31 -2.24 -13.58
CA TRP A 296 8.95 -2.52 -13.09
C TRP A 296 8.19 -1.24 -12.73
N ALA A 297 8.87 -0.19 -12.24
CA ALA A 297 8.26 1.11 -11.98
C ALA A 297 7.97 1.87 -13.29
N GLN A 298 8.84 1.74 -14.29
CA GLN A 298 8.64 2.34 -15.62
C GLN A 298 7.44 1.72 -16.37
N ALA A 299 7.11 0.46 -16.10
CA ALA A 299 5.98 -0.23 -16.72
C ALA A 299 4.61 0.46 -16.50
N LEU A 300 4.50 1.31 -15.46
CA LEU A 300 3.33 2.18 -15.25
C LEU A 300 3.08 3.13 -16.45
N SER A 301 4.15 3.53 -17.16
CA SER A 301 4.10 4.39 -18.34
C SER A 301 3.85 3.63 -19.66
N GLU A 302 4.21 2.35 -19.72
CA GLU A 302 4.38 1.63 -21.00
C GLU A 302 3.15 0.82 -21.45
N ARG A 303 2.25 0.42 -20.55
CA ARG A 303 1.04 -0.32 -20.94
C ARG A 303 -0.10 0.63 -21.30
N ARG A 304 -0.12 1.05 -22.57
CA ARG A 304 -1.31 1.60 -23.23
C ARG A 304 -2.51 0.71 -22.92
N ALA A 305 -3.54 1.31 -22.32
CA ALA A 305 -4.91 0.80 -22.42
C ALA A 305 -5.35 0.86 -23.88
#